data_AF-A0A7V8Y9F0-F1
#
_entry.id   AF-A0A7V8Y9F0-F1
#
_cell.length_a   1.000
_cell.length_b   1.000
_cell.length_c   1.000
_cell.angle_alpha   90.00
_cell.angle_beta   90.00
_cell.angle_gamma   90.00
#
_symmetry.space_group_name_H-M   'P 1'
#
loop_
_entity.id
_entity.type
_entity.pdbx_description
1 polymer ?
#
loop_
_entity_poly.entity_id
_entity_poly.type
_entity_poly.pdbx_seq_one_letter_code
_entity_poly.pdbx_strand_id
1 'polypeptide(L)'
;VNVPLVFVPGNHDPDLKAKPQALSSQDFQRPLSLATLRREPPGPMGCSNADGRVVREAGMRIAGLGGSVRYKPGPNQYTQRQMTRRALRLEMSSACRRARPDGKIDILITHSPPWGIGDGDDPAHRGFIAFRRLVTRFSPKLLIHGHVHPYGRVIPTHRLGSTTIVNVVGHRMLKL
;
A
#
# COMPACT_ATOMS: atom_id res chain seq x y z
N VAL A 1 -13.63 -2.85 -20.02
CA VAL A 1 -12.30 -3.52 -19.89
C VAL A 1 -12.22 -4.13 -18.50
N ASN A 2 -12.07 -5.45 -18.40
CA ASN A 2 -12.04 -6.17 -17.12
C ASN A 2 -10.58 -6.46 -16.74
N VAL A 3 -9.89 -5.46 -16.19
CA VAL A 3 -8.48 -5.54 -15.79
C VAL A 3 -8.37 -5.47 -14.27
N PRO A 4 -7.40 -6.17 -13.65
CA PRO A 4 -7.17 -6.08 -12.22
C PRO A 4 -6.90 -4.64 -11.78
N LEU A 5 -7.62 -4.16 -10.77
CA LEU A 5 -7.37 -2.86 -10.16
C LEU A 5 -6.92 -3.03 -8.72
N VAL A 6 -5.75 -2.48 -8.39
CA VAL A 6 -5.18 -2.51 -7.04
C VAL A 6 -5.08 -1.11 -6.50
N PHE A 7 -5.48 -0.91 -5.25
CA PHE A 7 -5.46 0.42 -4.63
C PHE A 7 -4.96 0.40 -3.19
N VAL A 8 -4.53 1.55 -2.70
CA VAL A 8 -4.31 1.85 -1.28
C VAL A 8 -5.06 3.14 -0.94
N PRO A 9 -5.58 3.31 0.27
CA PRO A 9 -6.35 4.48 0.63
C PRO A 9 -5.46 5.72 0.74
N GLY A 10 -5.98 6.84 0.25
CA GLY A 10 -5.48 8.17 0.51
C GLY A 10 -5.72 8.62 1.95
N ASN A 11 -5.09 9.73 2.31
CA ASN A 11 -5.26 10.35 3.63
C ASN A 11 -6.67 10.92 3.88
N HIS A 12 -7.42 11.21 2.81
CA HIS A 12 -8.80 11.71 2.84
C HIS A 12 -9.87 10.63 2.64
N ASP A 13 -9.46 9.40 2.31
CA ASP A 13 -10.39 8.31 2.10
C ASP A 13 -11.06 7.89 3.44
N PRO A 14 -12.26 7.30 3.38
CA PRO A 14 -12.87 6.68 4.55
C PRO A 14 -11.97 5.59 5.15
N ASP A 15 -12.25 5.20 6.39
CA ASP A 15 -11.54 4.09 7.01
C ASP A 15 -11.98 2.76 6.37
N LEU A 16 -11.19 2.28 5.40
CA LEU A 16 -11.43 1.04 4.68
C LEU A 16 -10.86 -0.20 5.38
N LYS A 17 -10.36 -0.04 6.60
CA LYS A 17 -9.87 -1.17 7.40
C LYS A 17 -11.04 -2.11 7.71
N ALA A 18 -10.84 -3.40 7.48
CA ALA A 18 -11.83 -4.41 7.86
C ALA A 18 -12.10 -4.31 9.36
N LYS A 19 -13.32 -3.90 9.72
CA LYS A 19 -13.78 -3.94 11.11
C LYS A 19 -14.17 -5.39 11.43
N PRO A 20 -13.80 -5.93 12.60
CA PRO A 20 -14.37 -7.19 13.07
C PRO A 20 -15.89 -7.02 13.10
N GLN A 21 -16.61 -7.73 12.24
CA GLN A 21 -18.06 -7.81 12.34
C GLN A 21 -18.41 -8.96 13.29
N ALA A 22 -19.44 -8.77 14.11
CA ALA A 22 -19.93 -9.83 14.98
C ALA A 22 -20.31 -11.05 14.13
N LEU A 23 -19.99 -12.25 14.64
CA LEU A 23 -20.37 -13.51 14.00
C LEU A 23 -21.88 -13.50 13.78
N SER A 24 -22.29 -13.67 12.52
CA SER A 24 -23.69 -13.76 12.12
C SER A 24 -24.15 -15.21 12.21
N SER A 25 -25.45 -15.43 12.43
CA SER A 25 -26.10 -16.74 12.35
C SER A 25 -25.80 -17.46 11.01
N GLN A 26 -25.56 -16.69 9.94
CA GLN A 26 -25.20 -17.23 8.62
C GLN A 26 -23.77 -17.79 8.56
N ASP A 27 -22.86 -17.35 9.44
CA ASP A 27 -21.48 -17.86 9.48
C ASP A 27 -21.43 -19.28 10.08
N PHE A 28 -22.47 -19.70 10.83
CA PHE A 28 -22.65 -21.06 11.34
C PHE A 28 -23.25 -22.03 10.32
N GLN A 29 -23.81 -21.53 9.21
CA GLN A 29 -24.42 -22.35 8.17
C GLN A 29 -23.46 -22.68 7.02
N ARG A 30 -22.25 -22.10 7.02
CA ARG A 30 -21.21 -22.36 6.02
C ARG A 30 -20.10 -23.23 6.61
N PRO A 31 -19.46 -24.12 5.84
CA PRO A 31 -18.29 -24.84 6.32
C PRO A 31 -17.22 -23.84 6.78
N LEU A 32 -16.80 -23.96 8.05
CA LEU A 32 -15.81 -23.10 8.70
C LEU A 32 -14.46 -23.19 7.99
N SER A 33 -14.27 -22.39 6.94
CA SER A 33 -12.95 -22.16 6.36
C SER A 33 -12.38 -20.83 6.86
N LEU A 34 -11.08 -20.80 7.14
CA LEU A 34 -10.37 -19.56 7.48
C LEU A 34 -10.45 -18.49 6.36
N ALA A 35 -10.80 -18.92 5.14
CA ALA A 35 -11.03 -18.07 3.97
C ALA A 35 -12.42 -17.39 3.99
N THR A 36 -13.47 -18.10 4.41
CA THR A 36 -14.84 -17.56 4.51
C THR A 36 -15.00 -16.50 5.61
N LEU A 37 -14.12 -16.50 6.62
CA LEU A 37 -14.07 -15.45 7.66
C LEU A 37 -13.38 -14.16 7.19
N ARG A 38 -12.65 -14.20 6.06
CA ARG A 38 -11.97 -13.03 5.49
C ARG A 38 -12.90 -12.34 4.49
N ARG A 39 -13.80 -11.49 5.00
CA ARG A 39 -14.58 -10.60 4.14
C ARG A 39 -13.64 -9.64 3.41
N GLU A 40 -13.92 -9.38 2.13
CA GLU A 40 -13.21 -8.36 1.39
C GLU A 40 -13.35 -7.02 2.13
N PRO A 41 -12.25 -6.30 2.39
CA PRO A 41 -12.33 -5.00 3.03
C PRO A 41 -13.18 -4.06 2.17
N PRO A 42 -13.97 -3.16 2.78
CA PRO A 42 -14.78 -2.21 2.05
C PRO A 42 -13.92 -1.42 1.05
N GLY A 43 -14.46 -1.16 -0.14
CA GLY A 43 -13.75 -0.52 -1.25
C GLY A 43 -14.58 -0.57 -2.54
N PRO A 44 -14.12 0.08 -3.62
CA PRO A 44 -14.80 0.03 -4.90
C PRO A 44 -14.93 -1.42 -5.41
N MET A 45 -16.09 -1.79 -5.94
CA MET A 45 -16.32 -3.16 -6.42
C MET A 45 -15.34 -3.52 -7.54
N GLY A 46 -14.84 -4.75 -7.53
CA GLY A 46 -13.86 -5.23 -8.51
C GLY A 46 -12.42 -4.77 -8.28
N CYS A 47 -12.13 -4.17 -7.11
CA CYS A 47 -10.82 -3.63 -6.79
C CYS A 47 -10.17 -4.34 -5.59
N SER A 48 -8.92 -4.73 -5.74
CA SER A 48 -8.10 -5.35 -4.70
C SER A 48 -7.45 -4.28 -3.82
N ASN A 49 -7.93 -4.10 -2.60
CA ASN A 49 -7.28 -3.24 -1.61
C ASN A 49 -5.92 -3.86 -1.19
N ALA A 50 -4.80 -3.17 -1.36
CA ALA A 50 -3.48 -3.65 -0.94
C ALA A 50 -3.03 -3.10 0.44
N ASP A 51 -3.84 -2.27 1.10
CA ASP A 51 -3.44 -1.60 2.35
C ASP A 51 -3.09 -2.57 3.47
N GLY A 52 -1.84 -2.50 3.93
CA GLY A 52 -1.33 -3.33 5.02
C GLY A 52 -1.17 -4.81 4.67
N ARG A 53 -1.29 -5.19 3.38
CA ARG A 53 -1.18 -6.58 2.93
C ARG A 53 -0.48 -6.71 1.57
N VAL A 54 -0.28 -7.96 1.16
CA VAL A 54 0.22 -8.30 -0.18
C VAL A 54 -0.94 -8.95 -0.94
N VAL A 55 -1.22 -8.44 -2.14
CA VAL A 55 -2.19 -9.00 -3.09
C VAL A 55 -1.46 -9.61 -4.29
N ARG A 56 -2.14 -10.53 -4.98
CA ARG A 56 -1.65 -11.17 -6.20
C ARG A 56 -2.59 -10.83 -7.33
N GLU A 57 -2.09 -10.14 -8.34
CA GLU A 57 -2.86 -9.74 -9.50
C GLU A 57 -1.98 -9.82 -10.74
N ALA A 58 -2.54 -10.31 -11.86
CA ALA A 58 -1.81 -10.46 -13.13
C ALA A 58 -0.43 -11.15 -13.00
N GLY A 59 -0.31 -12.13 -12.11
CA GLY A 59 0.94 -12.85 -11.84
C GLY A 59 1.98 -12.10 -10.98
N MET A 60 1.69 -10.87 -10.56
CA MET A 60 2.58 -10.03 -9.74
C MET A 60 2.22 -10.05 -8.27
N ARG A 61 3.22 -9.84 -7.40
CA ARG A 61 3.02 -9.59 -5.97
C ARG A 61 3.11 -8.12 -5.66
N ILE A 62 1.99 -7.58 -5.18
CA ILE A 62 1.83 -6.15 -4.95
C ILE A 62 1.59 -5.93 -3.47
N ALA A 63 2.49 -5.19 -2.82
CA ALA A 63 2.38 -4.81 -1.42
C ALA A 63 1.90 -3.36 -1.31
N GLY A 64 1.05 -3.04 -0.32
CA GLY A 64 0.45 -1.71 -0.21
C GLY A 64 0.50 -1.10 1.19
N LEU A 65 0.74 0.21 1.27
CA LEU A 65 0.50 1.02 2.48
C LEU A 65 -0.08 2.40 2.14
N GLY A 66 -1.33 2.61 2.51
CA GLY A 66 -2.02 3.89 2.33
C GLY A 66 -1.73 4.93 3.41
N GLY A 67 -2.31 6.10 3.24
CA GLY A 67 -2.27 7.23 4.17
C GLY A 67 -1.06 8.16 4.07
N SER A 68 -1.07 9.20 4.89
CA SER A 68 -0.03 10.24 4.93
C SER A 68 0.49 10.50 6.34
N VAL A 69 1.58 11.26 6.40
CA VAL A 69 2.05 11.86 7.66
C VAL A 69 0.90 12.66 8.26
N ARG A 70 0.74 12.55 9.57
CA ARG A 70 -0.30 13.26 10.30
C ARG A 70 0.03 14.74 10.42
N TYR A 71 -0.81 15.56 9.81
CA TYR A 71 -0.82 17.02 9.99
C TYR A 71 -2.19 17.51 10.48
N LYS A 72 -3.23 16.68 10.43
CA LYS A 72 -4.55 16.93 11.03
C LYS A 72 -5.22 15.61 11.49
N PRO A 73 -6.32 15.67 12.26
CA PRO A 73 -7.08 14.47 12.59
C PRO A 73 -7.62 13.78 11.32
N GLY A 74 -7.53 12.45 11.26
CA GLY A 74 -8.05 11.66 10.15
C GLY A 74 -7.73 10.16 10.27
N PRO A 75 -8.56 9.28 9.67
CA PRO A 75 -8.45 7.82 9.82
C PRO A 75 -7.22 7.22 9.13
N ASN A 76 -6.71 7.88 8.09
CA ASN A 76 -5.59 7.45 7.26
C ASN A 76 -4.38 8.39 7.41
N GLN A 77 -4.21 8.96 8.60
CA GLN A 77 -3.09 9.83 8.94
C GLN A 77 -2.29 9.29 10.13
N TYR A 78 -1.00 9.06 9.89
CA TYR A 78 -0.14 8.28 10.76
C TYR A 78 1.08 9.09 11.23
N THR A 79 1.49 8.87 12.47
CA THR A 79 2.82 9.26 12.92
C THR A 79 3.87 8.34 12.30
N GLN A 80 5.14 8.76 12.28
CA GLN A 80 6.25 7.91 11.83
C GLN A 80 6.25 6.56 12.57
N ARG A 81 6.05 6.56 13.90
CA ARG A 81 5.98 5.33 14.72
C ARG A 81 4.82 4.41 14.32
N GLN A 82 3.65 4.98 14.03
CA GLN A 82 2.49 4.20 13.59
C GLN A 82 2.72 3.57 12.22
N MET A 83 3.27 4.32 11.26
CA MET A 83 3.58 3.79 9.94
C MET A 83 4.69 2.73 10.01
N THR A 84 5.71 2.93 10.84
CA THR A 84 6.75 1.91 11.08
C THR A 84 6.14 0.61 11.60
N ARG A 85 5.20 0.65 12.55
CA ARG A 85 4.51 -0.56 13.02
C ARG A 85 3.72 -1.26 11.90
N ARG A 86 3.04 -0.49 11.04
CA ARG A 86 2.32 -1.04 9.87
C ARG A 86 3.28 -1.69 8.89
N ALA A 87 4.40 -1.03 8.57
CA ALA A 87 5.44 -1.55 7.70
C ALA A 87 6.07 -2.84 8.25
N LEU A 88 6.36 -2.90 9.56
CA LEU A 88 6.90 -4.11 10.18
C LEU A 88 5.90 -5.28 10.11
N ARG A 89 4.60 -5.04 10.31
CA ARG A 89 3.57 -6.07 10.13
C ARG A 89 3.49 -6.57 8.68
N LEU A 90 3.58 -5.67 7.72
CA LEU A 90 3.63 -6.03 6.29
C LEU A 90 4.90 -6.84 5.98
N GLU A 91 6.05 -6.43 6.53
CA GLU A 91 7.32 -7.14 6.41
C GLU A 91 7.22 -8.57 6.96
N MET A 92 6.75 -8.74 8.20
CA MET A 92 6.61 -10.03 8.86
C MET A 92 5.62 -10.94 8.12
N SER A 93 4.43 -10.42 7.76
CA SER A 93 3.43 -11.20 7.02
C SER A 93 3.90 -11.63 5.63
N SER A 94 4.76 -10.83 5.00
CA SER A 94 5.40 -11.16 3.72
C SER A 94 6.53 -12.17 3.89
N ALA A 95 7.31 -12.07 4.97
CA ALA A 95 8.42 -12.98 5.28
C ALA A 95 7.93 -14.39 5.62
N CYS A 96 6.86 -14.53 6.41
CA CYS A 96 6.26 -15.84 6.70
C CYS A 96 5.76 -16.54 5.43
N ARG A 97 5.41 -15.77 4.38
CA ARG A 97 5.04 -16.29 3.05
C ARG A 97 6.23 -16.51 2.12
N ARG A 98 7.41 -15.98 2.44
CA ARG A 98 8.64 -16.13 1.65
C ARG A 98 9.27 -17.51 1.80
N ALA A 99 8.90 -18.25 2.84
CA ALA A 99 9.17 -19.69 2.97
C ALA A 99 8.35 -20.54 1.98
N ARG A 100 7.37 -19.94 1.28
CA ARG A 100 6.68 -20.55 0.15
C ARG A 100 7.37 -20.12 -1.15
N PRO A 101 7.36 -20.95 -2.21
CA PRO A 101 8.01 -20.68 -3.51
C PRO A 101 7.52 -19.41 -4.23
N ASP A 102 6.45 -18.84 -3.70
CA ASP A 102 5.76 -17.57 -3.94
C ASP A 102 6.55 -16.32 -4.40
N GLY A 103 7.88 -16.28 -4.48
CA GLY A 103 8.66 -15.19 -5.11
C GLY A 103 8.94 -13.94 -4.25
N LYS A 104 9.49 -12.89 -4.85
CA LYS A 104 9.73 -11.56 -4.22
C LYS A 104 8.52 -10.64 -4.40
N ILE A 105 8.51 -9.48 -3.74
CA ILE A 105 7.49 -8.44 -4.00
C ILE A 105 7.94 -7.67 -5.24
N ASP A 106 7.06 -7.57 -6.24
CA ASP A 106 7.37 -6.92 -7.51
C ASP A 106 7.11 -5.40 -7.45
N ILE A 107 5.98 -5.03 -6.85
CA ILE A 107 5.51 -3.64 -6.77
C ILE A 107 5.16 -3.30 -5.32
N LEU A 108 5.59 -2.11 -4.89
CA LEU A 108 5.16 -1.48 -3.64
C LEU A 108 4.31 -0.24 -3.97
N ILE A 109 3.05 -0.23 -3.56
CA ILE A 109 2.16 0.93 -3.74
C ILE A 109 2.04 1.65 -2.40
N THR A 110 2.31 2.95 -2.40
CA THR A 110 2.09 3.80 -1.22
C THR A 110 1.26 5.02 -1.60
N HIS A 111 0.50 5.58 -0.66
CA HIS A 111 -0.15 6.86 -0.92
C HIS A 111 0.88 8.00 -0.89
N SER A 112 1.68 8.04 0.18
CA SER A 112 2.71 9.07 0.39
C SER A 112 4.10 8.66 -0.08
N PRO A 113 5.00 9.62 -0.33
CA PRO A 113 6.38 9.35 -0.73
C PRO A 113 7.21 8.67 0.37
N PRO A 114 8.30 7.98 0.01
CA PRO A 114 9.37 7.64 0.94
C PRO A 114 10.08 8.90 1.45
N TRP A 115 10.52 8.89 2.70
CA TRP A 115 11.25 10.02 3.28
C TRP A 115 12.57 10.29 2.52
N GLY A 116 12.79 11.56 2.17
CA GLY A 116 13.95 12.05 1.43
C GLY A 116 13.97 11.67 -0.04
N ILE A 117 12.87 11.13 -0.60
CA ILE A 117 12.77 10.73 -2.01
C ILE A 117 11.41 11.13 -2.56
N GLY A 118 11.39 12.23 -3.31
CA GLY A 118 10.16 12.75 -3.92
C GLY A 118 9.14 13.28 -2.91
N ASP A 119 9.58 13.57 -1.68
CA ASP A 119 8.80 14.24 -0.64
C ASP A 119 8.96 15.77 -0.68
N GLY A 120 8.11 16.46 0.07
CA GLY A 120 8.13 17.92 0.23
C GLY A 120 8.52 18.36 1.63
N ASP A 121 8.85 19.64 1.77
CA ASP A 121 9.26 20.22 3.05
C ASP A 121 8.10 20.47 4.02
N ASP A 122 6.88 20.63 3.48
CA ASP A 122 5.69 20.88 4.26
C ASP A 122 5.17 19.61 4.96
N PRO A 123 4.46 19.75 6.10
CA PRO A 123 4.03 18.62 6.90
C PRO A 123 3.14 17.60 6.17
N ALA A 124 2.39 18.03 5.15
CA ALA A 124 1.49 17.15 4.41
C ALA A 124 2.28 16.28 3.42
N HIS A 125 3.31 16.82 2.77
CA HIS A 125 4.06 16.12 1.72
C HIS A 125 5.34 15.43 2.20
N ARG A 126 5.68 15.53 3.49
CA ARG A 126 6.79 14.77 4.09
C ARG A 126 6.59 13.26 3.95
N GLY A 127 7.65 12.56 3.56
CA GLY A 127 7.61 11.12 3.37
C GLY A 127 7.74 10.30 4.67
N PHE A 128 7.54 8.99 4.54
CA PHE A 128 7.75 8.05 5.64
C PHE A 128 9.11 7.37 5.59
N ILE A 129 9.80 7.34 6.73
CA ILE A 129 11.06 6.59 6.90
C ILE A 129 10.81 5.09 6.70
N ALA A 130 9.64 4.62 7.13
CA ALA A 130 9.21 3.23 7.01
C ALA A 130 9.19 2.74 5.55
N PHE A 131 8.88 3.60 4.57
CA PHE A 131 8.81 3.19 3.17
C PHE A 131 10.20 2.97 2.58
N ARG A 132 11.18 3.79 2.96
CA ARG A 132 12.59 3.58 2.59
C ARG A 132 13.11 2.24 3.12
N ARG A 133 12.73 1.85 4.34
CA ARG A 133 13.00 0.52 4.91
C ARG A 133 12.37 -0.59 4.06
N LEU A 134 11.10 -0.47 3.69
CA LEU A 134 10.41 -1.49 2.88
C LEU A 134 11.06 -1.65 1.50
N VAL A 135 11.45 -0.56 0.84
CA VAL A 135 12.20 -0.62 -0.43
C VAL A 135 13.49 -1.40 -0.25
N THR A 136 14.26 -1.09 0.80
CA THR A 136 15.52 -1.79 1.08
C THR A 136 15.29 -3.28 1.37
N ARG A 137 14.21 -3.63 2.08
CA ARG A 137 13.93 -5.00 2.52
C ARG A 137 13.34 -5.89 1.44
N PHE A 138 12.46 -5.33 0.62
CA PHE A 138 11.75 -6.06 -0.43
C PHE A 138 12.48 -5.99 -1.77
N SER A 139 13.23 -4.92 -2.00
CA SER A 139 13.88 -4.59 -3.29
C SER A 139 12.90 -4.75 -4.47
N PRO A 140 11.71 -4.12 -4.43
CA PRO A 140 10.74 -4.24 -5.51
C PRO A 140 11.31 -3.63 -6.79
N LYS A 141 10.80 -4.04 -7.95
CA LYS A 141 11.17 -3.39 -9.22
C LYS A 141 10.69 -1.94 -9.25
N LEU A 142 9.49 -1.72 -8.68
CA LEU A 142 8.79 -0.45 -8.74
C LEU A 142 8.15 -0.10 -7.39
N LEU A 143 8.33 1.14 -6.96
CA LEU A 143 7.50 1.80 -5.96
C LEU A 143 6.68 2.89 -6.66
N ILE A 144 5.36 2.85 -6.47
CA ILE A 144 4.43 3.86 -6.97
C ILE A 144 3.90 4.63 -5.78
N HIS A 145 3.98 5.96 -5.83
CA HIS A 145 3.32 6.82 -4.86
C HIS A 145 2.56 7.97 -5.52
N GLY A 146 1.72 8.63 -4.74
CA GLY A 146 1.03 9.87 -5.11
C GLY A 146 1.30 10.95 -4.07
N HIS A 147 0.22 11.67 -3.74
CA HIS A 147 0.11 12.68 -2.69
C HIS A 147 0.90 13.98 -2.93
N VAL A 148 2.02 13.94 -3.64
CA VAL A 148 2.83 15.13 -3.99
C VAL A 148 2.41 15.69 -5.34
N HIS A 149 1.77 16.85 -5.34
CA HIS A 149 1.36 17.54 -6.57
C HIS A 149 2.40 18.61 -6.97
N PRO A 150 3.09 18.46 -8.12
CA PRO A 150 4.19 19.36 -8.51
C PRO A 150 3.76 20.73 -9.05
N TYR A 151 2.47 21.08 -9.03
CA TYR A 151 1.96 22.34 -9.59
C TYR A 151 2.53 22.67 -10.98
N GLY A 152 2.50 21.70 -11.90
CA GLY A 152 2.98 21.87 -13.28
C GLY A 152 4.46 21.54 -13.53
N ARG A 153 5.22 21.13 -12.51
CA ARG A 153 6.62 20.66 -12.70
C ARG A 153 6.69 19.18 -13.04
N VAL A 154 7.67 18.81 -13.87
CA VAL A 154 8.00 17.39 -14.10
C VAL A 154 8.70 16.85 -12.86
N ILE A 155 8.09 15.87 -12.19
CA ILE A 155 8.75 15.18 -11.08
C ILE A 155 9.66 14.10 -11.65
N PRO A 156 10.96 14.13 -11.34
CA PRO A 156 11.88 13.12 -11.81
C PRO A 156 11.49 11.75 -11.25
N THR A 157 11.78 10.72 -12.04
CA THR A 157 11.73 9.35 -11.52
C THR A 157 12.96 9.14 -10.64
N HIS A 158 12.76 8.68 -9.42
CA HIS A 158 13.83 8.46 -8.46
C HIS A 158 14.28 7.00 -8.48
N ARG A 159 15.46 6.72 -7.91
CA ARG A 159 15.97 5.36 -7.69
C ARG A 159 16.48 5.20 -6.28
N LEU A 160 16.24 4.03 -5.70
CA LEU A 160 16.81 3.59 -4.44
C LEU A 160 17.27 2.13 -4.58
N GLY A 161 18.59 1.93 -4.70
CA GLY A 161 19.14 0.63 -5.09
C GLY A 161 18.64 0.23 -6.49
N SER A 162 18.11 -0.98 -6.62
CA SER A 162 17.50 -1.48 -7.86
C SER A 162 16.05 -1.05 -8.08
N THR A 163 15.45 -0.36 -7.11
CA THR A 163 14.03 0.02 -7.15
C THR A 163 13.84 1.36 -7.83
N THR A 164 12.94 1.40 -8.81
CA THR A 164 12.48 2.64 -9.43
C THR A 164 11.32 3.22 -8.60
N ILE A 165 11.39 4.50 -8.25
CA ILE A 165 10.38 5.20 -7.44
C ILE A 165 9.70 6.24 -8.32
N VAL A 166 8.39 6.12 -8.47
CA VAL A 166 7.59 6.93 -9.38
C VAL A 166 6.46 7.62 -8.62
N ASN A 167 6.45 8.95 -8.66
CA ASN A 167 5.26 9.72 -8.33
C ASN A 167 4.29 9.74 -9.51
N VAL A 168 3.00 9.50 -9.25
CA VAL A 168 1.92 9.53 -10.25
C VAL A 168 0.90 10.59 -9.84
N VAL A 169 0.65 11.52 -10.75
CA VAL A 169 -0.39 12.54 -10.64
C VAL A 169 -1.34 12.38 -11.83
N GLY A 170 -2.62 12.14 -11.58
CA GLY A 170 -3.58 11.76 -12.62
C GLY A 170 -3.37 10.32 -13.06
N HIS A 171 -2.66 10.10 -14.17
CA HIS A 171 -2.36 8.75 -14.68
C HIS A 171 -0.96 8.69 -15.30
N ARG A 172 -0.35 7.50 -15.29
CA ARG A 172 0.93 7.23 -15.95
C ARG A 172 0.99 5.79 -16.41
N MET A 173 1.41 5.56 -17.64
CA MET A 173 1.69 4.22 -18.16
C MET A 173 3.13 3.82 -17.84
N LEU A 174 3.32 2.63 -17.28
CA LEU A 174 4.61 2.09 -16.86
C LEU A 174 4.77 0.68 -17.44
N LYS A 175 5.99 0.35 -17.88
CA LYS A 175 6.35 -0.98 -18.36
C LYS A 175 7.33 -1.63 -17.37
N LEU A 176 7.06 -2.87 -17.00
CA LEU A 176 7.80 -3.66 -15.99
C LEU A 176 8.59 -4.82 -16.60
#